data_AF-B4LI68-F1
#
_entry.id   AF-B4LI68-F1
#
_cell.length_a   1.000
_cell.length_b   1.000
_cell.length_c   1.000
_cell.angle_alpha   90.00
_cell.angle_beta   90.00
_cell.angle_gamma   90.00
#
_symmetry.space_group_name_H-M   'P 1'
#
loop_
_entity.id
_entity.type
_entity.pdbx_description
1 polymer ?
#
loop_
_entity_poly.entity_id
_entity_poly.type
_entity_poly.pdbx_seq_one_letter_code
_entity_poly.pdbx_strand_id
1 'polypeptide(L)'
;MLKLNSKAQLTRLATLLLVVGPALAVEVQKFGYLFNPPQPEHHERREDKQDLNKIPGVAGVDYPIYHEVPHTQFSCHNVPAVPGMYANVETGCQAYHVCHDGREGHQGASFLCTNGTIFNQKEFACDWWYNVKCEEAISLYHLNADPEHNPYVPKKKPELEHEAHAPHGGAGFLIHA
;
A
#
# COMPACT_ATOMS: atom_id res chain seq x y z
N MET A 1 21.07 51.05 -48.06
CA MET A 1 21.01 51.54 -46.65
C MET A 1 20.37 50.41 -45.84
N LEU A 2 20.88 49.83 -44.76
CA LEU A 2 21.90 50.19 -43.77
C LEU A 2 22.87 49.00 -43.53
N LYS A 3 24.17 49.25 -43.38
CA LYS A 3 25.12 48.28 -42.82
C LYS A 3 25.04 48.37 -41.30
N LEU A 4 24.44 47.38 -40.62
CA LEU A 4 24.47 47.31 -39.17
C LEU A 4 25.90 47.01 -38.70
N ASN A 5 26.42 47.84 -37.79
CA ASN A 5 27.76 47.70 -37.22
C ASN A 5 27.80 46.49 -36.27
N SER A 6 28.46 45.41 -36.70
CA SER A 6 28.58 44.14 -35.97
C SER A 6 29.12 44.31 -34.55
N LYS A 7 30.02 45.27 -34.32
CA LYS A 7 30.53 45.58 -32.98
C LYS A 7 29.45 46.15 -32.07
N ALA A 8 28.59 47.03 -32.59
CA ALA A 8 27.48 47.62 -31.84
C ALA A 8 26.36 46.62 -31.56
N GLN A 9 26.15 45.65 -32.47
CA GLN A 9 25.26 44.51 -32.22
C GLN A 9 25.81 43.61 -31.10
N LEU A 10 27.11 43.29 -31.15
CA LEU A 10 27.74 42.42 -30.15
C LEU A 10 27.76 43.06 -28.76
N THR A 11 28.07 44.36 -28.64
CA THR A 11 27.97 45.07 -27.36
C THR A 11 26.53 45.12 -26.86
N ARG A 12 25.53 45.38 -27.72
CA ARG A 12 24.12 45.38 -27.32
C ARG A 12 23.66 44.01 -26.80
N LEU A 13 24.03 42.92 -27.48
CA LEU A 13 23.72 41.57 -27.02
C LEU A 13 24.42 41.24 -25.68
N ALA A 14 25.70 41.61 -25.54
CA ALA A 14 26.45 41.38 -24.30
C ALA A 14 25.86 42.17 -23.12
N THR A 15 25.50 43.44 -23.33
CA THR A 15 24.83 44.26 -22.31
C THR A 15 23.44 43.70 -21.97
N LEU A 16 22.68 43.21 -22.96
CA LEU A 16 21.38 42.58 -22.71
C LEU A 16 21.53 41.31 -21.88
N LEU A 17 22.48 40.43 -22.19
CA LEU A 17 22.76 39.21 -21.42
C LEU A 17 23.20 39.51 -19.98
N LEU A 18 24.05 40.53 -19.78
CA LEU A 18 24.55 40.92 -18.46
C LEU A 18 23.49 41.57 -17.56
N VAL A 19 22.43 42.15 -18.12
CA VAL A 19 21.36 42.81 -17.34
C VAL A 19 20.14 41.91 -17.19
N VAL A 20 19.71 41.27 -18.28
CA VAL A 20 18.51 40.43 -18.31
C VAL A 20 18.77 39.05 -17.72
N GLY A 21 19.95 38.49 -17.92
CA GLY A 21 20.36 37.21 -17.33
C GLY A 21 20.23 37.17 -15.80
N PRO A 22 20.86 38.10 -15.05
CA PRO A 22 20.72 38.12 -13.60
C PRO A 22 19.32 38.49 -13.13
N ALA A 23 18.58 39.37 -13.84
CA ALA A 23 17.20 39.68 -13.50
C ALA A 23 16.27 38.45 -13.62
N LEU A 24 16.39 37.70 -14.73
CA LEU A 24 15.65 36.45 -14.93
C LEU A 24 16.05 35.37 -13.92
N ALA A 25 17.33 35.24 -13.60
CA ALA A 25 17.78 34.29 -12.58
C ALA A 25 17.21 34.62 -11.19
N VAL A 26 17.24 35.90 -10.79
CA VAL A 26 16.64 36.36 -9.53
C VAL A 26 15.14 36.12 -9.51
N GLU A 27 14.44 36.36 -10.62
CA GLU A 27 13.00 36.15 -10.74
C GLU A 27 12.63 34.67 -10.69
N VAL A 28 13.36 33.80 -11.39
CA VAL A 28 13.20 32.33 -11.32
C VAL A 28 13.45 31.82 -9.91
N GLN A 29 14.47 32.32 -9.21
CA GLN A 29 14.73 31.92 -7.82
C GLN A 29 13.64 32.42 -6.88
N LYS A 30 13.21 33.68 -7.00
CA LYS A 30 12.18 34.26 -6.15
C LYS A 30 10.81 33.61 -6.35
N PHE A 31 10.39 33.40 -7.59
CA PHE A 31 9.15 32.68 -7.88
C PHE A 31 9.28 31.18 -7.54
N GLY A 32 10.44 30.57 -7.81
CA GLY A 32 10.74 29.20 -7.42
C GLY A 32 10.57 28.98 -5.91
N TYR A 33 11.06 29.89 -5.08
CA TYR A 33 10.83 29.87 -3.62
C TYR A 33 9.39 30.19 -3.21
N LEU A 34 8.65 30.97 -4.00
CA LEU A 34 7.23 31.27 -3.71
C LEU A 34 6.32 30.07 -3.98
N PHE A 35 6.63 29.30 -5.03
CA PHE A 35 5.87 28.12 -5.45
C PHE A 35 6.38 26.82 -4.80
N ASN A 36 7.65 26.77 -4.44
CA ASN A 36 8.27 25.68 -3.71
C ASN A 36 9.12 26.26 -2.56
N PRO A 37 8.47 26.73 -1.48
CA PRO A 37 9.20 27.18 -0.31
C PRO A 37 10.11 26.05 0.17
N PRO A 38 11.34 26.34 0.65
CA PRO A 38 12.17 25.32 1.26
C PRO A 38 11.35 24.75 2.40
N GLN A 39 10.97 23.48 2.27
CA GLN A 39 10.34 22.75 3.36
C GLN A 39 11.30 22.92 4.55
N PRO A 40 10.82 23.35 5.74
CA PRO A 40 11.66 23.24 6.93
C PRO A 40 12.18 21.80 6.91
N GLU A 41 13.51 21.63 7.03
CA GLU A 41 14.10 20.31 7.10
C GLU A 41 13.21 19.52 8.02
N HIS A 42 12.58 18.47 7.48
CA HIS A 42 11.67 17.65 8.23
C HIS A 42 12.42 17.40 9.52
N HIS A 43 11.98 18.02 10.62
CA HIS A 43 12.44 17.63 11.92
C HIS A 43 12.28 16.12 11.84
N GLU A 44 13.38 15.38 11.90
CA GLU A 44 13.31 13.95 12.17
C GLU A 44 12.44 13.93 13.41
N ARG A 45 11.14 13.70 13.22
CA ARG A 45 10.27 13.25 14.27
C ARG A 45 11.00 11.98 14.61
N ARG A 46 11.79 12.05 15.67
CA ARG A 46 12.45 10.91 16.26
C ARG A 46 11.35 9.89 16.32
N GLU A 47 11.33 8.94 15.40
CA GLU A 47 10.34 7.90 15.46
C GLU A 47 10.65 7.24 16.78
N ASP A 48 9.73 7.37 17.73
CA ASP A 48 9.90 6.73 19.03
C ASP A 48 10.07 5.25 18.70
N LYS A 49 11.31 4.76 18.81
CA LYS A 49 11.65 3.39 18.48
C LYS A 49 10.64 2.52 19.22
N GLN A 50 9.88 1.74 18.47
CA GLN A 50 8.90 0.84 19.07
C GLN A 50 9.61 -0.05 20.10
N ASP A 51 9.05 -0.14 21.30
CA ASP A 51 9.58 -1.02 22.33
C ASP A 51 9.17 -2.47 22.03
N LEU A 52 10.04 -3.19 21.31
CA LEU A 52 9.79 -4.56 20.88
C LEU A 52 10.06 -5.60 21.97
N ASN A 53 10.47 -5.20 23.18
CA ASN A 53 10.81 -6.12 24.27
C ASN A 53 9.62 -6.97 24.77
N LYS A 54 8.39 -6.60 24.41
CA LYS A 54 7.16 -7.33 24.76
C LYS A 54 6.75 -8.36 23.71
N ILE A 55 7.42 -8.38 22.55
CA ILE A 55 7.17 -9.34 21.49
C ILE A 55 8.16 -10.50 21.67
N PRO A 56 7.71 -11.76 21.81
CA PRO A 56 8.61 -12.89 21.89
C PRO A 56 9.53 -13.00 20.68
N GLY A 57 10.78 -13.38 20.91
CA GLY A 57 11.82 -13.48 19.88
C GLY A 57 12.65 -12.21 19.71
N VAL A 58 13.63 -12.28 18.82
CA VAL A 58 14.59 -11.23 18.52
C VAL A 58 14.21 -10.57 17.19
N ALA A 59 13.84 -9.29 17.25
CA ALA A 59 13.56 -8.48 16.07
C ALA A 59 14.73 -8.48 15.07
N GLY A 60 14.43 -8.68 13.79
CA GLY A 60 15.42 -8.79 12.70
C GLY A 60 16.12 -10.15 12.61
N VAL A 61 15.87 -11.07 13.55
CA VAL A 61 16.40 -12.44 13.53
C VAL A 61 15.25 -13.44 13.39
N ASP A 62 14.30 -13.42 14.33
CA ASP A 62 13.17 -14.34 14.35
C ASP A 62 12.00 -13.83 13.48
N TYR A 63 11.87 -12.51 13.35
CA TYR A 63 10.90 -11.86 12.49
C TYR A 63 11.46 -10.54 11.93
N PRO A 64 11.08 -10.15 10.71
CA PRO A 64 11.53 -8.90 10.07
C PRO A 64 10.88 -7.65 10.70
N ILE A 65 11.50 -6.48 10.45
CA ILE A 65 11.09 -5.18 11.02
C ILE A 65 11.08 -4.07 9.95
N TYR A 66 10.46 -4.35 8.81
CA TYR A 66 10.30 -3.36 7.76
C TYR A 66 9.38 -2.22 8.21
N HIS A 67 9.75 -0.98 7.85
CA HIS A 67 8.94 0.23 8.08
C HIS A 67 8.11 0.62 6.86
N GLU A 68 8.51 0.12 5.69
CA GLU A 68 7.83 0.24 4.41
C GLU A 68 8.02 -1.07 3.62
N VAL A 69 7.13 -1.36 2.67
CA VAL A 69 7.27 -2.57 1.84
C VAL A 69 8.51 -2.41 0.94
N PRO A 70 9.55 -3.24 1.08
CA PRO A 70 10.73 -3.15 0.23
C PRO A 70 10.42 -3.62 -1.19
N HIS A 71 11.20 -3.17 -2.17
CA HIS A 71 11.13 -3.72 -3.52
C HIS A 71 11.58 -5.18 -3.55
N THR A 72 10.76 -6.06 -4.14
CA THR A 72 11.03 -7.50 -4.33
C THR A 72 10.68 -7.94 -5.75
N GLN A 73 10.90 -9.20 -6.08
CA GLN A 73 10.54 -9.76 -7.39
C GLN A 73 9.07 -10.22 -7.47
N PHE A 74 8.28 -9.97 -6.43
CA PHE A 74 6.86 -10.28 -6.44
C PHE A 74 6.12 -9.52 -7.55
N SER A 75 5.20 -10.20 -8.23
CA SER A 75 4.28 -9.57 -9.17
C SER A 75 2.97 -10.34 -9.27
N CYS A 76 1.87 -9.61 -9.30
CA CYS A 76 0.53 -10.12 -9.58
C CYS A 76 0.38 -10.75 -10.99
N HIS A 77 1.34 -10.57 -11.88
CA HIS A 77 1.35 -11.29 -13.16
C HIS A 77 1.80 -12.75 -13.02
N ASN A 78 2.46 -13.11 -11.92
CA ASN A 78 3.07 -14.42 -11.70
C ASN A 78 2.32 -15.26 -10.65
N VAL A 79 1.11 -14.84 -10.25
CA VAL A 79 0.32 -15.55 -9.23
C VAL A 79 -0.78 -16.42 -9.85
N PRO A 80 -1.20 -17.52 -9.19
CA PRO A 80 -2.12 -18.49 -9.79
C PRO A 80 -3.58 -18.03 -9.87
N ALA A 81 -4.00 -17.04 -9.08
CA ALA A 81 -5.40 -16.59 -9.03
C ALA A 81 -5.53 -15.08 -8.81
N VAL A 82 -6.52 -14.46 -9.45
CA VAL A 82 -6.86 -13.06 -9.23
C VAL A 82 -8.38 -12.95 -9.20
N PRO A 83 -9.01 -12.34 -8.19
CA PRO A 83 -8.39 -11.66 -7.04
C PRO A 83 -7.81 -12.62 -5.98
N GLY A 84 -6.77 -12.17 -5.27
CA GLY A 84 -6.12 -12.97 -4.22
C GLY A 84 -5.16 -12.19 -3.33
N MET A 85 -4.82 -12.77 -2.18
CA MET A 85 -3.82 -12.26 -1.22
C MET A 85 -2.61 -13.19 -1.16
N TYR A 86 -1.41 -12.61 -1.18
CA TYR A 86 -0.15 -13.32 -1.38
C TYR A 86 0.91 -12.90 -0.38
N ALA A 87 1.44 -13.85 0.39
CA ALA A 87 2.57 -13.64 1.28
C ALA A 87 3.84 -13.33 0.49
N ASN A 88 4.58 -12.28 0.81
CA ASN A 88 5.85 -12.00 0.15
C ASN A 88 7.00 -12.71 0.89
N VAL A 89 7.39 -13.89 0.39
CA VAL A 89 8.43 -14.71 1.03
C VAL A 89 9.81 -14.05 1.05
N GLU A 90 10.13 -13.14 0.12
CA GLU A 90 11.40 -12.41 0.11
C GLU A 90 11.53 -11.45 1.31
N THR A 91 10.41 -11.07 1.92
CA THR A 91 10.36 -10.19 3.10
C THR A 91 10.18 -10.95 4.41
N GLY A 92 10.37 -12.28 4.41
CA GLY A 92 10.01 -13.11 5.58
C GLY A 92 8.51 -13.05 5.88
N CYS A 93 7.68 -12.85 4.86
CA CYS A 93 6.23 -12.74 4.93
C CYS A 93 5.69 -11.57 5.77
N GLN A 94 6.51 -10.60 6.19
CA GLN A 94 5.94 -9.40 6.80
C GLN A 94 5.22 -8.53 5.79
N ALA A 95 5.72 -8.46 4.55
CA ALA A 95 4.92 -7.89 3.48
C ALA A 95 3.96 -8.93 2.90
N TYR A 96 2.78 -8.47 2.49
CA TYR A 96 1.85 -9.22 1.67
C TYR A 96 1.21 -8.31 0.62
N HIS A 97 0.71 -8.93 -0.44
CA HIS A 97 0.18 -8.23 -1.60
C HIS A 97 -1.23 -8.69 -1.90
N VAL A 98 -2.09 -7.75 -2.27
CA VAL A 98 -3.43 -7.99 -2.77
C VAL A 98 -3.43 -7.73 -4.28
N CYS A 99 -3.67 -8.80 -5.03
CA CYS A 99 -3.81 -8.74 -6.48
C CYS A 99 -5.29 -8.64 -6.86
N HIS A 100 -5.62 -7.62 -7.64
CA HIS A 100 -6.97 -7.41 -8.20
C HIS A 100 -6.88 -7.14 -9.71
N ASP A 101 -7.60 -6.15 -10.24
CA ASP A 101 -7.66 -5.85 -11.68
C ASP A 101 -6.43 -5.12 -12.24
N GLY A 102 -5.39 -4.93 -11.43
CA GLY A 102 -4.10 -4.36 -11.82
C GLY A 102 -4.02 -2.84 -11.72
N ARG A 103 -5.06 -2.16 -11.23
CA ARG A 103 -5.05 -0.69 -11.03
C ARG A 103 -4.01 -0.23 -10.00
N GLU A 104 -3.61 -1.10 -9.08
CA GLU A 104 -2.61 -0.84 -8.05
C GLU A 104 -1.17 -1.12 -8.53
N GLY A 105 -0.99 -1.42 -9.82
CA GLY A 105 0.32 -1.69 -10.42
C GLY A 105 0.71 -3.18 -10.39
N HIS A 106 1.94 -3.47 -10.81
CA HIS A 106 2.39 -4.85 -11.06
C HIS A 106 2.52 -5.71 -9.79
N GLN A 107 2.66 -5.11 -8.61
CA GLN A 107 2.65 -5.82 -7.31
C GLN A 107 1.28 -5.82 -6.64
N GLY A 108 0.27 -5.14 -7.21
CA GLY A 108 -0.99 -4.92 -6.54
C GLY A 108 -0.86 -3.99 -5.32
N ALA A 109 -1.89 -3.94 -4.48
CA ALA A 109 -1.82 -3.22 -3.22
C ALA A 109 -0.89 -3.96 -2.25
N SER A 110 0.03 -3.24 -1.62
CA SER A 110 1.08 -3.83 -0.79
C SER A 110 0.95 -3.36 0.66
N PHE A 111 1.14 -4.27 1.60
CA PHE A 111 0.91 -4.02 3.02
C PHE A 111 1.99 -4.68 3.87
N LEU A 112 2.20 -4.16 5.08
CA LEU A 112 3.02 -4.79 6.12
C LEU A 112 2.14 -5.30 7.25
N CYS A 113 2.42 -6.50 7.73
CA CYS A 113 2.02 -6.95 9.06
C CYS A 113 2.81 -6.18 10.13
N THR A 114 2.21 -5.99 11.30
CA THR A 114 2.88 -5.31 12.42
C THR A 114 4.08 -6.12 12.92
N ASN A 115 5.07 -5.46 13.52
CA ASN A 115 6.23 -6.12 14.12
C ASN A 115 5.80 -7.24 15.09
N GLY A 116 6.42 -8.42 14.96
CA GLY A 116 6.05 -9.64 15.69
C GLY A 116 5.03 -10.55 15.00
N THR A 117 4.46 -10.11 13.88
CA THR A 117 3.51 -10.89 13.08
C THR A 117 3.95 -10.96 11.62
N ILE A 118 3.59 -12.03 10.94
CA ILE A 118 3.82 -12.22 9.51
C ILE A 118 2.56 -12.81 8.86
N PHE A 119 2.43 -12.63 7.54
CA PHE A 119 1.24 -13.03 6.80
C PHE A 119 1.15 -14.55 6.69
N ASN A 120 0.09 -15.09 7.28
CA ASN A 120 -0.26 -16.50 7.19
C ASN A 120 -1.08 -16.73 5.91
N GLN A 121 -0.44 -17.28 4.88
CA GLN A 121 -1.07 -17.55 3.59
C GLN A 121 -2.29 -18.48 3.70
N LYS A 122 -2.30 -19.38 4.68
CA LYS A 122 -3.40 -20.34 4.89
C LYS A 122 -4.65 -19.65 5.43
N GLU A 123 -4.47 -18.71 6.34
CA GLU A 123 -5.55 -18.04 7.07
C GLU A 123 -5.92 -16.68 6.45
N PHE A 124 -5.17 -16.23 5.44
CA PHE A 124 -5.30 -14.91 4.80
C PHE A 124 -5.27 -13.74 5.79
N ALA A 125 -4.44 -13.85 6.83
CA ALA A 125 -4.32 -12.85 7.90
C ALA A 125 -2.89 -12.81 8.46
N CYS A 126 -2.54 -11.71 9.13
CA CYS A 126 -1.30 -11.66 9.92
C CYS A 126 -1.49 -12.47 11.21
N ASP A 127 -0.54 -13.34 11.51
CA ASP A 127 -0.48 -14.12 12.77
C ASP A 127 0.93 -13.98 13.37
N TRP A 128 1.11 -14.40 14.61
CA TRP A 128 2.39 -14.41 15.29
C TRP A 128 3.44 -15.16 14.47
N TRP A 129 4.64 -14.61 14.38
CA TRP A 129 5.72 -15.14 13.54
C TRP A 129 6.00 -16.63 13.78
N TYR A 130 5.87 -17.09 15.03
CA TYR A 130 6.11 -18.49 15.41
C TYR A 130 4.97 -19.45 15.06
N ASN A 131 3.80 -18.96 14.65
CA ASN A 131 2.67 -19.77 14.17
C ASN A 131 2.72 -20.00 12.65
N VAL A 132 3.58 -19.26 11.93
CA VAL A 132 3.58 -19.20 10.47
C VAL A 132 4.89 -19.72 9.91
N LYS A 133 4.80 -20.67 8.99
CA LYS A 133 5.95 -21.14 8.20
C LYS A 133 5.98 -20.40 6.87
N CYS A 134 6.70 -19.29 6.82
CA CYS A 134 6.72 -18.41 5.66
C CYS A 134 7.21 -19.11 4.38
N GLU A 135 8.18 -20.00 4.49
CA GLU A 135 8.74 -20.78 3.40
C GLU A 135 7.73 -21.70 2.71
N GLU A 136 6.67 -22.11 3.41
CA GLU A 136 5.60 -22.94 2.86
C GLU A 136 4.55 -22.10 2.10
N ALA A 137 4.58 -20.76 2.22
CA ALA A 137 3.52 -19.88 1.70
C ALA A 137 3.28 -20.02 0.19
N ILE A 138 4.33 -20.13 -0.64
CA ILE A 138 4.17 -20.30 -2.10
C ILE A 138 3.33 -21.55 -2.41
N SER A 139 3.54 -22.64 -1.67
CA SER A 139 2.79 -23.88 -1.87
C SER A 139 1.30 -23.72 -1.56
N LEU A 140 0.94 -22.74 -0.73
CA LEU A 140 -0.42 -22.43 -0.28
C LEU A 140 -1.10 -21.35 -1.15
N TYR A 141 -0.42 -20.76 -2.14
CA TYR A 141 -1.03 -19.75 -3.02
C TYR A 141 -2.27 -20.25 -3.75
N HIS A 142 -2.38 -21.56 -3.98
CA HIS A 142 -3.55 -22.19 -4.60
C HIS A 142 -4.86 -21.96 -3.82
N LEU A 143 -4.79 -21.66 -2.51
CA LEU A 143 -5.97 -21.35 -1.70
C LEU A 143 -6.71 -20.09 -2.19
N ASN A 144 -6.02 -19.19 -2.91
CA ASN A 144 -6.67 -18.05 -3.55
C ASN A 144 -7.62 -18.47 -4.69
N ALA A 145 -7.46 -19.68 -5.25
CA ALA A 145 -8.39 -20.20 -6.26
C ALA A 145 -9.59 -20.92 -5.63
N ASP A 146 -9.56 -21.20 -4.33
CA ASP A 146 -10.62 -21.93 -3.62
C ASP A 146 -11.75 -20.98 -3.20
N PRO A 147 -12.99 -21.14 -3.72
CA PRO A 147 -14.14 -20.31 -3.37
C PRO A 147 -14.53 -20.34 -1.88
N GLU A 148 -14.22 -21.42 -1.15
CA GLU A 148 -14.57 -21.53 0.27
C GLU A 148 -13.59 -20.78 1.17
N HIS A 149 -12.34 -20.61 0.70
CA HIS A 149 -11.26 -19.97 1.46
C HIS A 149 -10.95 -18.53 1.00
N ASN A 150 -11.12 -18.22 -0.30
CA ASN A 150 -10.76 -16.90 -0.84
C ASN A 150 -11.66 -15.79 -0.26
N PRO A 151 -11.10 -14.78 0.44
CA PRO A 151 -11.87 -13.71 1.07
C PRO A 151 -12.59 -12.77 0.08
N TYR A 152 -12.23 -12.80 -1.21
CA TYR A 152 -12.86 -12.01 -2.26
C TYR A 152 -14.05 -12.69 -2.93
N VAL A 153 -14.31 -13.97 -2.63
CA VAL A 153 -15.48 -14.67 -3.19
C VAL A 153 -16.70 -14.41 -2.30
N PRO A 154 -17.82 -13.89 -2.87
CA PRO A 154 -19.04 -13.70 -2.09
C PRO A 154 -19.54 -15.03 -1.53
N LYS A 155 -19.56 -15.15 -0.19
CA LYS A 155 -20.16 -16.31 0.48
C LYS A 155 -21.66 -16.33 0.19
N LYS A 156 -22.18 -17.47 -0.29
CA LYS A 156 -23.64 -17.66 -0.38
C LYS A 156 -24.22 -17.52 1.02
N LYS A 157 -25.12 -16.55 1.22
CA LYS A 157 -25.89 -16.44 2.45
C LYS A 157 -26.67 -17.77 2.59
N PRO A 158 -26.67 -18.42 3.76
CA PRO A 158 -27.61 -19.50 4.00
C PRO A 158 -28.99 -18.93 3.71
N GLU A 159 -29.66 -19.48 2.70
CA GLU A 159 -31.05 -19.18 2.45
C GLU A 159 -31.76 -19.69 3.69
N LEU A 160 -32.13 -18.78 4.61
CA LEU A 160 -32.99 -19.13 5.74
C LEU A 160 -34.17 -19.84 5.12
N GLU A 161 -34.30 -21.13 5.42
CA GLU A 161 -35.39 -21.95 4.96
C GLU A 161 -36.67 -21.16 5.21
N HIS A 162 -37.37 -20.84 4.12
CA HIS A 162 -38.74 -20.33 4.18
C HIS A 162 -39.62 -21.47 4.66
N GLU A 163 -39.40 -21.94 5.90
CA GLU A 163 -40.33 -22.82 6.57
C GLU A 163 -41.59 -21.99 6.81
N ALA A 164 -42.63 -22.40 6.09
CA ALA A 164 -43.93 -21.80 6.08
C ALA A 164 -44.40 -21.51 7.52
N HIS A 165 -44.76 -20.25 7.78
CA HIS A 165 -45.62 -19.93 8.91
C HIS A 165 -46.88 -20.80 8.78
N ALA A 166 -46.97 -21.85 9.61
CA ALA A 166 -48.21 -22.53 9.86
C ALA A 166 -49.19 -21.50 10.49
N PRO A 167 -50.45 -21.44 10.06
CA PRO A 167 -51.41 -20.54 10.68
C PRO A 167 -51.72 -21.09 12.07
N HIS A 168 -51.14 -20.47 13.11
CA HIS A 168 -51.61 -20.69 14.47
C HIS A 168 -53.07 -20.26 14.54
N GLY A 169 -53.96 -21.25 14.69
CA GLY A 169 -55.38 -21.06 14.89
C GLY A 169 -55.65 -20.11 16.04
N GLY A 170 -56.48 -19.10 15.77
CA GLY A 170 -56.90 -18.12 16.76
C GLY A 170 -57.70 -18.77 17.89
N ALA A 171 -57.10 -18.82 19.07
CA ALA A 171 -57.85 -18.84 20.32
C ALA A 171 -57.89 -17.39 20.83
N GLY A 172 -59.05 -16.75 20.66
CA GLY A 172 -59.31 -15.39 21.12
C GLY A 172 -59.20 -15.28 22.64
N PHE A 173 -58.51 -14.24 23.09
CA PHE A 173 -58.47 -13.84 24.50
C PHE A 173 -59.73 -13.01 24.79
N LEU A 174 -60.73 -13.62 25.42
CA LEU A 174 -61.89 -12.91 25.97
C LEU A 174 -61.46 -12.17 27.23
N ILE A 175 -61.44 -10.83 27.16
CA ILE A 175 -61.37 -9.98 28.35
C ILE A 175 -62.77 -9.98 28.97
N HIS A 176 -62.94 -10.65 30.11
CA HIS A 176 -64.16 -10.51 30.90
C HIS A 176 -64.11 -9.17 31.65
N ALA A 177 -65.16 -8.37 31.45
CA ALA A 177 -65.51 -7.20 32.24
C ALA A 177 -66.26 -7.62 33.52
#